data_AF-A0A7W1D8N5-F1
#
_entry.id   AF-A0A7W1D8N5-F1
#
_cell.length_a   1.000
_cell.length_b   1.000
_cell.length_c   1.000
_cell.angle_alpha   90.00
_cell.angle_beta   90.00
_cell.angle_gamma   90.00
#
_symmetry.space_group_name_H-M   'P 1'
#
loop_
_entity.id
_entity.type
_entity.pdbx_description
1 polymer ?
#
loop_
_entity_poly.entity_id
_entity_poly.type
_entity_poly.pdbx_seq_one_letter_code
_entity_poly.pdbx_strand_id
1 'polypeptide(L)'
;MKPVNLRWVLAAAVASLATGVVAAPAMAASGSSDRCGDSNCTMEQTIQLDAPREELTLPFYTGVSPQGVTDYVVTESSNKEDAERRGVNYAAKLRNARGTRAVQRVTFDANGAIVFPGGVDFNPAPTDPLRPGPDGMPPGILPPGARGDANYSPLVELPNGIILNASHVRNTTGFHDSYVRQGAVPPGFRPSDRPGAPRPAGEITMSLFLGFWNTNPEIYLHLDASSPEVAMVEGSTLADNLDFAPGQSSNDPEFSARSAIIPIENGEEARGNPERQGLNSFVQQQGDPLNITQTFPGRQDERYSNVWDIHQVRWTEAAIAAGERRRLKSPSDLINEFRDGNIVSTGTGPPNPSLGGIRSNGAISNCPVVAQLPGVDPGERGEPGTR
;
A
#
# COMPACT_ATOMS: atom_id res chain seq x y z
N MET A 1 42.87 80.37 13.80
CA MET A 1 43.45 80.54 15.14
C MET A 1 43.13 79.29 15.95
N LYS A 2 44.16 78.68 16.57
CA LYS A 2 44.08 77.73 17.69
C LYS A 2 43.16 78.30 18.82
N PRO A 3 42.73 77.56 19.88
CA PRO A 3 42.98 76.16 20.26
C PRO A 3 41.83 75.50 21.11
N VAL A 4 42.19 74.39 21.80
CA VAL A 4 41.76 73.94 23.16
C VAL A 4 40.40 73.24 23.26
N ASN A 5 40.34 71.91 23.47
CA ASN A 5 40.67 71.10 24.68
C ASN A 5 39.54 71.06 25.73
N LEU A 6 39.47 69.87 26.32
CA LEU A 6 39.14 69.52 27.71
C LEU A 6 37.67 69.10 27.97
N ARG A 7 37.33 67.81 28.18
CA ARG A 7 37.61 66.83 29.27
C ARG A 7 36.53 66.85 30.39
N TRP A 8 36.11 65.62 30.75
CA TRP A 8 35.43 65.16 31.99
C TRP A 8 33.94 65.50 32.16
N VAL A 9 33.05 64.50 32.05
CA VAL A 9 32.51 63.60 33.12
C VAL A 9 31.64 64.33 34.14
N LEU A 10 30.33 64.03 34.13
CA LEU A 10 29.57 63.77 35.36
C LEU A 10 28.28 63.00 35.05
N ALA A 11 28.01 62.04 35.94
CA ALA A 11 26.94 61.08 35.92
C ALA A 11 25.56 61.73 36.20
N ALA A 12 24.52 61.16 35.61
CA ALA A 12 23.15 61.26 36.10
C ALA A 12 22.46 59.91 35.98
N ALA A 13 21.88 59.47 37.10
CA ALA A 13 21.18 58.23 37.29
C ALA A 13 19.97 58.09 36.36
N VAL A 14 19.74 56.88 35.84
CA VAL A 14 18.46 56.50 35.26
C VAL A 14 17.97 55.25 35.98
N ALA A 15 16.72 55.37 36.41
CA ALA A 15 16.00 54.49 37.29
C ALA A 15 15.70 53.12 36.67
N SER A 16 15.63 52.15 37.57
CA SER A 16 15.11 50.81 37.41
C SER A 16 13.68 50.82 36.83
N LEU A 17 13.49 50.20 35.67
CA LEU A 17 12.19 49.69 35.23
C LEU A 17 12.38 48.20 34.92
N ALA A 18 11.97 47.38 35.90
CA ALA A 18 11.78 45.96 35.74
C ALA A 18 10.72 45.73 34.66
N THR A 19 11.15 45.39 33.44
CA THR A 19 10.28 44.81 32.44
C THR A 19 10.36 43.30 32.59
N GLY A 20 9.27 42.73 33.12
CA GLY A 20 9.08 41.29 33.17
C GLY A 20 9.15 40.73 31.76
N VAL A 21 10.13 39.86 31.51
CA VAL A 21 10.11 38.96 30.37
C VAL A 21 8.95 38.01 30.63
N VAL A 22 7.79 38.29 30.03
CA VAL A 22 6.79 37.24 29.81
C VAL A 22 7.47 36.28 28.86
N ALA A 23 7.92 35.14 29.41
CA ALA A 23 8.35 34.01 28.61
C ALA A 23 7.17 33.65 27.69
N ALA A 24 7.27 34.04 26.42
CA ALA A 24 6.43 33.45 25.40
C ALA A 24 6.66 31.95 25.50
N PRO A 25 5.63 31.11 25.69
CA PRO A 25 5.83 29.68 25.63
C PRO A 25 6.44 29.41 24.26
N ALA A 26 7.63 28.79 24.26
CA ALA A 26 8.18 28.23 23.04
C ALA A 26 7.08 27.34 22.47
N MET A 27 6.48 27.77 21.36
CA MET A 27 5.68 26.88 20.55
C MET A 27 6.66 25.79 20.12
N ALA A 28 6.58 24.65 20.80
CA ALA A 28 7.10 23.42 20.28
C ALA A 28 6.42 23.25 18.93
N ALA A 29 7.20 23.47 17.87
CA ALA A 29 6.82 23.05 16.54
C ALA A 29 6.49 21.56 16.68
N SER A 30 5.21 21.23 16.52
CA SER A 30 4.76 19.86 16.34
C SER A 30 5.35 19.37 15.02
N GLY A 31 6.56 18.84 15.08
CA GLY A 31 7.19 18.11 13.99
C GLY A 31 6.37 16.86 13.70
N SER A 32 5.37 17.00 12.83
CA SER A 32 4.71 15.91 12.11
C SER A 32 5.38 15.82 10.74
N SER A 33 6.58 15.23 10.71
CA SER A 33 7.29 14.84 9.51
C SER A 33 8.32 13.78 9.91
N ASP A 34 8.31 12.64 9.24
CA ASP A 34 9.14 11.45 9.49
C ASP A 34 8.80 10.59 10.72
N ARG A 35 7.73 9.77 10.60
CA ARG A 35 7.66 8.50 11.37
C ARG A 35 8.54 7.40 10.76
N CYS A 36 9.20 7.71 9.65
CA CYS A 36 10.08 6.84 8.91
C CYS A 36 11.48 7.44 8.87
N GLY A 37 12.24 7.27 9.94
CA GLY A 37 13.70 7.42 9.92
C GLY A 37 14.37 6.17 9.32
N ASP A 38 15.57 5.84 9.80
CA ASP A 38 16.32 4.61 9.47
C ASP A 38 15.76 3.33 10.15
N SER A 39 14.57 3.40 10.75
CA SER A 39 13.93 2.29 11.49
C SER A 39 12.70 1.75 10.76
N ASN A 40 12.41 0.45 10.96
CA ASN A 40 11.23 -0.24 10.42
C ASN A 40 9.96 0.61 10.54
N CYS A 41 9.41 1.07 9.42
CA CYS A 41 8.09 1.69 9.38
C CYS A 41 7.06 0.58 9.38
N THR A 42 6.08 0.60 10.28
CA THR A 42 4.96 -0.36 10.28
C THR A 42 3.66 0.42 10.47
N MET A 43 2.61 0.03 9.76
CA MET A 43 1.26 0.59 9.91
C MET A 43 0.82 0.51 11.38
N GLU A 44 0.38 1.62 11.99
CA GLU A 44 0.21 1.76 13.44
C GLU A 44 -0.82 0.78 14.05
N GLN A 45 -1.91 0.49 13.33
CA GLN A 45 -2.92 -0.47 13.79
C GLN A 45 -2.48 -1.94 13.69
N THR A 46 -1.23 -2.22 13.30
CA THR A 46 -0.70 -3.58 13.27
C THR A 46 -0.71 -4.18 14.68
N ILE A 47 -1.43 -5.29 14.87
CA ILE A 47 -1.44 -6.02 16.14
C ILE A 47 -0.17 -6.88 16.24
N GLN A 48 0.15 -7.60 15.17
CA GLN A 48 1.33 -8.44 15.10
C GLN A 48 1.81 -8.55 13.66
N LEU A 49 3.12 -8.46 13.46
CA LEU A 49 3.77 -8.76 12.19
C LEU A 49 4.78 -9.90 12.40
N ASP A 50 4.55 -11.05 11.79
CA ASP A 50 5.50 -12.15 11.69
C ASP A 50 6.12 -12.13 10.29
N ALA A 51 7.12 -11.25 10.11
CA ALA A 51 7.78 -11.06 8.83
C ALA A 51 8.42 -12.34 8.26
N PRO A 52 9.04 -13.23 9.07
CA PRO A 52 9.52 -14.52 8.57
C PRO A 52 8.42 -15.45 8.03
N ARG A 53 7.20 -15.38 8.56
CA ARG A 53 6.04 -16.14 8.06
C ARG A 53 5.22 -15.41 7.01
N GLU A 54 5.56 -14.16 6.71
CA GLU A 54 4.77 -13.27 5.84
C GLU A 54 3.32 -13.18 6.31
N GLU A 55 3.13 -13.05 7.63
CA GLU A 55 1.81 -12.97 8.26
C GLU A 55 1.63 -11.65 9.00
N LEU A 56 0.49 -11.00 8.78
CA LEU A 56 0.07 -9.80 9.49
C LEU A 56 -1.26 -10.03 10.21
N THR A 57 -1.30 -9.71 11.50
CA THR A 57 -2.54 -9.62 12.27
C THR A 57 -3.01 -8.16 12.34
N LEU A 58 -4.24 -7.92 11.87
CA LEU A 58 -4.90 -6.61 11.88
C LEU A 58 -6.24 -6.67 12.62
N PRO A 59 -6.72 -5.52 13.15
CA PRO A 59 -8.13 -5.39 13.52
C PRO A 59 -9.04 -5.55 12.30
N PHE A 60 -10.14 -6.28 12.47
CA PHE A 60 -11.28 -6.20 11.54
C PHE A 60 -12.48 -5.53 12.20
N TYR A 61 -13.37 -5.03 11.36
CA TYR A 61 -14.62 -4.39 11.73
C TYR A 61 -15.78 -5.12 11.06
N THR A 62 -16.98 -4.98 11.61
CA THR A 62 -18.18 -5.63 11.08
C THR A 62 -19.12 -4.60 10.47
N GLY A 63 -19.62 -4.89 9.28
CA GLY A 63 -20.61 -4.11 8.56
C GLY A 63 -21.70 -5.00 7.96
N VAL A 64 -22.54 -4.39 7.13
CA VAL A 64 -23.67 -5.05 6.46
C VAL A 64 -23.59 -4.80 4.96
N SER A 65 -23.68 -5.86 4.18
CA SER A 65 -23.74 -5.86 2.71
C SER A 65 -25.08 -6.41 2.24
N PRO A 66 -25.41 -6.37 0.93
CA PRO A 66 -26.60 -7.04 0.40
C PRO A 66 -26.66 -8.54 0.72
N GLN A 67 -25.51 -9.19 0.92
CA GLN A 67 -25.35 -10.60 1.27
C GLN A 67 -25.46 -10.86 2.79
N GLY A 68 -25.66 -9.81 3.60
CA GLY A 68 -25.73 -9.88 5.05
C GLY A 68 -24.49 -9.33 5.76
N VAL A 69 -24.23 -9.82 6.97
CA VAL A 69 -23.08 -9.39 7.78
C VAL A 69 -21.78 -9.71 7.05
N THR A 70 -20.87 -8.74 7.00
CA THR A 70 -19.54 -8.87 6.41
C THR A 70 -18.51 -8.25 7.33
N ASP A 71 -17.34 -8.86 7.42
CA ASP A 71 -16.19 -8.27 8.08
C ASP A 71 -15.24 -7.69 7.07
N TYR A 72 -14.61 -6.58 7.44
CA TYR A 72 -13.72 -5.81 6.59
C TYR A 72 -12.54 -5.27 7.39
N VAL A 73 -11.43 -5.07 6.69
CA VAL A 73 -10.25 -4.37 7.22
C VAL A 73 -10.21 -2.97 6.63
N VAL A 74 -9.69 -2.00 7.38
CA VAL A 74 -9.43 -0.65 6.87
C VAL A 74 -7.94 -0.45 6.85
N THR A 75 -7.34 -0.02 5.73
CA THR A 75 -5.87 0.10 5.59
C THR A 75 -5.41 1.48 5.15
N GLU A 76 -6.29 2.26 4.52
CA GLU A 76 -6.03 3.62 4.09
C GLU A 76 -7.18 4.57 4.41
N SER A 77 -6.83 5.84 4.60
CA SER A 77 -7.78 6.95 4.60
C SER A 77 -7.27 8.11 3.74
N SER A 78 -8.19 8.74 3.03
CA SER A 78 -7.93 9.92 2.20
C SER A 78 -7.77 11.21 3.01
N ASN A 79 -7.96 11.16 4.33
CA ASN A 79 -7.85 12.30 5.24
C ASN A 79 -6.81 11.99 6.32
N LYS A 80 -5.86 12.91 6.54
CA LYS A 80 -4.73 12.70 7.44
C LYS A 80 -5.17 12.50 8.89
N GLU A 81 -6.09 13.33 9.38
CA GLU A 81 -6.55 13.23 10.77
C GLU A 81 -7.33 11.93 11.05
N ASP A 82 -8.14 11.47 10.10
CA ASP A 82 -8.83 10.18 10.18
C ASP A 82 -7.85 9.01 10.03
N ALA A 83 -6.86 9.10 9.13
CA ALA A 83 -5.82 8.09 8.98
C ALA A 83 -5.09 7.85 10.31
N GLU A 84 -4.62 8.94 10.92
CA GLU A 84 -3.92 8.90 12.19
C GLU A 84 -4.83 8.48 13.37
N ARG A 85 -6.14 8.79 13.32
CA ARG A 85 -7.10 8.30 14.33
C ARG A 85 -7.36 6.80 14.23
N ARG A 86 -7.24 6.21 13.05
CA ARG A 86 -7.42 4.77 12.85
C ARG A 86 -6.11 3.99 12.96
N GLY A 87 -4.97 4.66 12.89
CA GLY A 87 -3.66 4.02 12.78
C GLY A 87 -3.41 3.41 11.39
N VAL A 88 -4.09 3.92 10.35
CA VAL A 88 -4.01 3.43 8.96
C VAL A 88 -3.08 4.33 8.13
N ASN A 89 -2.74 3.91 6.91
CA ASN A 89 -1.95 4.74 5.99
C ASN A 89 -2.76 5.97 5.53
N TYR A 90 -2.10 7.13 5.44
CA TYR A 90 -2.67 8.30 4.77
C TYR A 90 -2.41 8.20 3.27
N ALA A 91 -3.48 8.08 2.48
CA ALA A 91 -3.45 8.01 1.01
C ALA A 91 -4.32 9.11 0.43
N ALA A 92 -3.78 10.32 0.37
CA ALA A 92 -4.51 11.52 -0.05
C ALA A 92 -5.18 11.35 -1.42
N LYS A 93 -4.53 10.63 -2.34
CA LYS A 93 -4.96 10.40 -3.73
C LYS A 93 -6.28 9.64 -3.86
N LEU A 94 -6.69 8.89 -2.83
CA LEU A 94 -7.99 8.22 -2.84
C LEU A 94 -9.15 9.20 -3.08
N ARG A 95 -9.02 10.47 -2.64
CA ARG A 95 -10.01 11.53 -2.88
C ARG A 95 -10.34 11.74 -4.37
N ASN A 96 -9.39 11.45 -5.26
CA ASN A 96 -9.52 11.66 -6.70
C ASN A 96 -10.46 10.62 -7.33
N ALA A 97 -10.70 9.48 -6.68
CA ALA A 97 -11.69 8.50 -7.12
C ALA A 97 -13.13 8.87 -6.76
N ARG A 98 -13.37 9.96 -6.02
CA ARG A 98 -14.72 10.38 -5.63
C ARG A 98 -15.62 10.56 -6.85
N GLY A 99 -16.81 9.99 -6.78
CA GLY A 99 -17.83 10.13 -7.83
C GLY A 99 -17.59 9.23 -9.03
N THR A 100 -16.55 8.39 -9.05
CA THR A 100 -16.42 7.29 -10.00
C THR A 100 -17.04 6.01 -9.43
N ARG A 101 -17.18 4.98 -10.26
CA ARG A 101 -17.64 3.66 -9.82
C ARG A 101 -16.68 2.98 -8.85
N ALA A 102 -15.42 3.39 -8.79
CA ALA A 102 -14.44 2.80 -7.89
C ALA A 102 -14.73 3.12 -6.42
N VAL A 103 -15.69 3.98 -6.10
CA VAL A 103 -16.04 4.33 -4.72
C VAL A 103 -17.50 4.02 -4.43
N GLN A 104 -17.74 3.14 -3.46
CA GLN A 104 -19.09 2.89 -2.95
C GLN A 104 -19.46 3.96 -1.92
N ARG A 105 -20.60 4.62 -2.07
CA ARG A 105 -21.11 5.51 -1.02
C ARG A 105 -21.79 4.69 0.07
N VAL A 106 -21.26 4.76 1.28
CA VAL A 106 -21.78 3.99 2.41
C VAL A 106 -22.58 4.85 3.36
N THR A 107 -23.44 4.20 4.14
CA THR A 107 -24.16 4.81 5.27
C THR A 107 -23.80 4.08 6.55
N PHE A 108 -24.33 4.54 7.68
CA PHE A 108 -24.25 3.84 8.95
C PHE A 108 -25.63 3.34 9.36
N ASP A 109 -25.69 2.14 9.93
CA ASP A 109 -26.89 1.63 10.58
C ASP A 109 -27.11 2.28 11.96
N ALA A 110 -28.17 1.89 12.66
CA ALA A 110 -28.50 2.41 13.99
C ALA A 110 -27.43 2.11 15.06
N ASN A 111 -26.55 1.14 14.83
CA ASN A 111 -25.46 0.75 15.73
C ASN A 111 -24.11 1.38 15.32
N GLY A 112 -24.08 2.16 14.23
CA GLY A 112 -22.86 2.77 13.69
C GLY A 112 -22.03 1.84 12.80
N ALA A 113 -22.55 0.67 12.42
CA ALA A 113 -21.89 -0.23 11.47
C ALA A 113 -22.03 0.31 10.04
N ILE A 114 -21.01 0.12 9.21
CA ILE A 114 -21.05 0.52 7.80
C ILE A 114 -22.06 -0.36 7.04
N VAL A 115 -22.92 0.27 6.25
CA VAL A 115 -23.81 -0.39 5.30
C VAL A 115 -23.24 -0.18 3.89
N PHE A 116 -22.79 -1.29 3.30
CA PHE A 116 -22.18 -1.36 1.98
C PHE A 116 -23.24 -1.59 0.89
N PRO A 117 -23.18 -0.85 -0.25
CA PRO A 117 -24.03 -1.10 -1.41
C PRO A 117 -23.77 -2.41 -2.15
N GLY A 118 -22.54 -2.89 -2.14
CA GLY A 118 -22.11 -4.16 -2.73
C GLY A 118 -21.40 -5.05 -1.71
N GLY A 119 -21.23 -6.31 -2.05
CA GLY A 119 -20.48 -7.27 -1.26
C GLY A 119 -19.73 -8.29 -2.11
N VAL A 120 -19.16 -9.28 -1.42
CA VAL A 120 -18.22 -10.24 -2.00
C VAL A 120 -18.75 -11.64 -1.82
N ASP A 121 -18.61 -12.46 -2.86
CA ASP A 121 -18.72 -13.91 -2.78
C ASP A 121 -17.30 -14.50 -2.69
N PHE A 122 -16.97 -15.09 -1.54
CA PHE A 122 -15.69 -15.76 -1.25
C PHE A 122 -15.70 -17.25 -1.61
N ASN A 123 -16.78 -17.75 -2.21
CA ASN A 123 -16.85 -19.12 -2.69
C ASN A 123 -17.53 -19.18 -4.07
N PRO A 124 -16.99 -18.46 -5.08
CA PRO A 124 -17.38 -18.71 -6.46
C PRO A 124 -17.03 -20.16 -6.82
N ALA A 125 -17.76 -20.75 -7.76
CA ALA A 125 -17.63 -22.16 -8.17
C ALA A 125 -16.14 -22.64 -8.25
N PRO A 126 -15.85 -23.91 -7.93
CA PRO A 126 -14.51 -24.40 -7.65
C PRO A 126 -13.46 -23.87 -8.63
N THR A 127 -12.45 -23.20 -8.09
CA THR A 127 -11.29 -22.76 -8.84
C THR A 127 -10.24 -23.87 -8.78
N ASP A 128 -9.66 -24.23 -9.92
CA ASP A 128 -8.46 -25.06 -9.91
C ASP A 128 -7.32 -24.24 -9.28
N PRO A 129 -6.33 -24.87 -8.61
CA PRO A 129 -5.19 -24.14 -8.09
C PRO A 129 -4.41 -23.48 -9.24
N LEU A 130 -3.79 -22.33 -8.95
CA LEU A 130 -2.91 -21.63 -9.89
C LEU A 130 -1.88 -22.61 -10.49
N ARG A 131 -1.86 -22.72 -11.82
CA ARG A 131 -0.93 -23.57 -12.57
C ARG A 131 -0.09 -22.72 -13.52
N PRO A 132 1.25 -22.84 -13.46
CA PRO A 132 2.12 -22.24 -14.48
C PRO A 132 1.69 -22.63 -15.89
N GLY A 133 1.80 -21.68 -16.82
CA GLY A 133 1.87 -22.01 -18.24
C GLY A 133 3.18 -22.74 -18.57
N PRO A 134 3.37 -23.20 -19.82
CA PRO A 134 4.59 -23.89 -20.26
C PRO A 134 5.88 -23.13 -19.94
N ASP A 135 5.83 -21.80 -19.99
CA ASP A 135 6.96 -20.89 -19.74
C ASP A 135 6.71 -19.98 -18.51
N GLY A 136 5.83 -20.39 -17.58
CA GLY A 136 5.45 -19.62 -16.40
C GLY A 136 4.19 -18.78 -16.62
N MET A 137 4.34 -17.62 -17.27
CA MET A 137 3.25 -16.70 -17.60
C MET A 137 2.80 -16.80 -19.09
N PRO A 138 1.52 -16.55 -19.42
CA PRO A 138 0.41 -16.44 -18.49
C PRO A 138 0.08 -17.83 -17.90
N PRO A 139 -0.34 -17.91 -16.63
CA PRO A 139 -0.92 -19.13 -16.09
C PRO A 139 -2.18 -19.52 -16.88
N GLY A 140 -2.60 -20.77 -16.75
CA GLY A 140 -3.94 -21.15 -17.21
C GLY A 140 -4.98 -20.27 -16.51
N ILE A 141 -5.70 -19.43 -17.27
CA ILE A 141 -6.63 -18.46 -16.70
C ILE A 141 -7.83 -19.22 -16.11
N LEU A 142 -8.01 -19.07 -14.80
CA LEU A 142 -9.10 -19.64 -14.04
C LEU A 142 -9.89 -18.51 -13.36
N PRO A 143 -11.16 -18.74 -12.99
CA PRO A 143 -11.91 -17.78 -12.20
C PRO A 143 -11.16 -17.50 -10.87
N PRO A 144 -11.15 -16.26 -10.36
CA PRO A 144 -10.58 -15.96 -9.05
C PRO A 144 -11.41 -16.57 -7.91
N GLY A 145 -10.76 -16.85 -6.77
CA GLY A 145 -11.36 -17.46 -5.58
C GLY A 145 -12.33 -16.56 -4.81
N ALA A 146 -12.33 -15.24 -5.07
CA ALA A 146 -13.31 -14.30 -4.52
C ALA A 146 -13.73 -13.26 -5.56
N ARG A 147 -15.01 -12.88 -5.56
CA ARG A 147 -15.58 -11.91 -6.51
C ARG A 147 -16.57 -10.97 -5.84
N GLY A 148 -16.34 -9.67 -6.03
CA GLY A 148 -17.30 -8.63 -5.73
C GLY A 148 -18.47 -8.62 -6.71
N ASP A 149 -19.66 -8.28 -6.22
CA ASP A 149 -20.81 -8.01 -7.09
C ASP A 149 -20.62 -6.72 -7.92
N ALA A 150 -21.58 -6.42 -8.80
CA ALA A 150 -21.51 -5.27 -9.70
C ALA A 150 -21.46 -3.90 -9.00
N ASN A 151 -21.75 -3.83 -7.70
CA ASN A 151 -21.67 -2.61 -6.89
C ASN A 151 -20.42 -2.58 -6.00
N TYR A 152 -19.77 -3.72 -5.79
CA TYR A 152 -18.62 -3.82 -4.89
C TYR A 152 -17.39 -3.06 -5.42
N SER A 153 -16.71 -2.37 -4.51
CA SER A 153 -15.35 -1.84 -4.63
C SER A 153 -14.77 -1.69 -3.23
N PRO A 154 -13.48 -1.93 -2.99
CA PRO A 154 -12.91 -1.76 -1.65
C PRO A 154 -12.87 -0.30 -1.20
N LEU A 155 -12.96 0.69 -2.10
CA LEU A 155 -13.00 2.08 -1.70
C LEU A 155 -14.42 2.50 -1.30
N VAL A 156 -14.55 3.11 -0.13
CA VAL A 156 -15.84 3.60 0.37
C VAL A 156 -15.79 5.08 0.71
N GLU A 157 -16.83 5.83 0.32
CA GLU A 157 -17.04 7.22 0.74
C GLU A 157 -17.98 7.25 1.95
N LEU A 158 -17.45 7.70 3.08
CA LEU A 158 -18.23 7.94 4.30
C LEU A 158 -19.17 9.16 4.13
N PRO A 159 -20.23 9.31 4.95
CA PRO A 159 -21.14 10.46 4.89
C PRO A 159 -20.47 11.84 5.05
N ASN A 160 -19.30 11.91 5.69
CA ASN A 160 -18.51 13.14 5.82
C ASN A 160 -17.56 13.38 4.63
N GLY A 161 -17.62 12.54 3.60
CA GLY A 161 -16.82 12.64 2.39
C GLY A 161 -15.40 12.07 2.49
N ILE A 162 -15.00 11.44 3.60
CA ILE A 162 -13.70 10.74 3.66
C ILE A 162 -13.78 9.46 2.83
N ILE A 163 -12.75 9.16 2.05
CA ILE A 163 -12.63 7.89 1.32
C ILE A 163 -11.68 6.97 2.08
N LEU A 164 -12.14 5.76 2.37
CA LEU A 164 -11.34 4.70 3.00
C LEU A 164 -11.07 3.58 1.99
N ASN A 165 -9.94 2.88 2.16
CA ASN A 165 -9.83 1.50 1.67
C ASN A 165 -10.38 0.57 2.75
N ALA A 166 -11.46 -0.14 2.45
CA ALA A 166 -12.25 -0.95 3.39
C ALA A 166 -12.62 -2.32 2.78
N SER A 167 -11.61 -3.12 2.46
CA SER A 167 -11.75 -4.42 1.80
C SER A 167 -12.48 -5.44 2.68
N HIS A 168 -13.44 -6.16 2.09
CA HIS A 168 -14.10 -7.27 2.79
C HIS A 168 -13.15 -8.46 2.91
N VAL A 169 -13.20 -9.15 4.05
CA VAL A 169 -12.29 -10.28 4.34
C VAL A 169 -13.00 -11.57 4.77
N ARG A 170 -14.28 -11.47 5.16
CA ARG A 170 -15.07 -12.62 5.61
C ARG A 170 -16.56 -12.31 5.53
N ASN A 171 -17.36 -13.28 5.14
CA ASN A 171 -18.80 -13.26 5.35
C ASN A 171 -19.35 -14.70 5.39
N THR A 172 -20.65 -14.88 5.19
CA THR A 172 -21.31 -16.19 5.19
C THR A 172 -20.91 -17.12 4.05
N THR A 173 -20.35 -16.59 2.95
CA THR A 173 -19.87 -17.37 1.79
C THR A 173 -18.48 -17.97 2.03
N GLY A 174 -17.66 -17.34 2.87
CA GLY A 174 -16.28 -17.79 3.13
C GLY A 174 -15.35 -16.70 3.66
N PHE A 175 -14.06 -16.91 3.40
CA PHE A 175 -12.95 -16.04 3.80
C PHE A 175 -12.18 -15.59 2.57
N HIS A 176 -11.54 -14.44 2.67
CA HIS A 176 -10.54 -14.01 1.70
C HIS A 176 -9.42 -15.06 1.53
N ASP A 177 -8.87 -15.24 0.32
CA ASP A 177 -7.86 -16.27 0.04
C ASP A 177 -6.56 -16.08 0.84
N SER A 178 -6.26 -14.84 1.23
CA SER A 178 -5.12 -14.53 2.11
C SER A 178 -5.37 -14.83 3.60
N TYR A 179 -6.56 -15.28 4.00
CA TYR A 179 -6.88 -15.62 5.38
C TYR A 179 -5.99 -16.75 5.93
N VAL A 180 -5.44 -16.54 7.13
CA VAL A 180 -4.66 -17.54 7.87
C VAL A 180 -5.40 -17.99 9.13
N ARG A 181 -5.79 -17.03 9.98
CA ARG A 181 -6.49 -17.28 11.25
C ARG A 181 -7.23 -16.03 11.73
N GLN A 182 -8.03 -16.17 12.78
CA GLN A 182 -8.68 -15.06 13.45
C GLN A 182 -8.69 -15.26 14.97
N GLY A 183 -8.89 -14.16 15.69
CA GLY A 183 -8.88 -14.15 17.15
C GLY A 183 -9.73 -13.03 17.75
N ALA A 184 -9.64 -12.92 19.07
CA ALA A 184 -10.18 -11.78 19.80
C ALA A 184 -9.14 -10.66 19.82
N VAL A 185 -9.62 -9.41 19.80
CA VAL A 185 -8.75 -8.24 19.97
C VAL A 185 -7.98 -8.36 21.31
N PRO A 186 -6.65 -8.16 21.32
CA PRO A 186 -5.87 -8.24 22.55
C PRO A 186 -6.39 -7.24 23.61
N PRO A 187 -6.43 -7.62 24.90
CA PRO A 187 -6.87 -6.71 25.96
C PRO A 187 -6.08 -5.40 25.96
N GLY A 188 -6.80 -4.27 25.89
CA GLY A 188 -6.18 -2.94 25.90
C GLY A 188 -5.67 -2.45 24.55
N PHE A 189 -5.72 -3.26 23.48
CA PHE A 189 -5.35 -2.81 22.15
C PHE A 189 -6.26 -1.66 21.67
N ARG A 190 -5.64 -0.64 21.09
CA ARG A 190 -6.33 0.43 20.35
C ARG A 190 -5.65 0.59 18.99
N PRO A 191 -6.42 0.67 17.88
CA PRO A 191 -5.84 0.91 16.55
C PRO A 191 -4.98 2.17 16.48
N SER A 192 -5.34 3.20 17.27
CA SER A 192 -4.47 4.31 17.64
C SER A 192 -4.77 4.76 19.07
N ASP A 193 -3.82 5.45 19.70
CA ASP A 193 -4.02 6.09 21.01
C ASP A 193 -4.95 7.32 20.97
N ARG A 194 -5.48 7.67 19.79
CA ARG A 194 -6.26 8.89 19.62
C ARG A 194 -7.73 8.69 20.04
N PRO A 195 -8.34 9.70 20.67
CA PRO A 195 -9.76 9.67 21.00
C PRO A 195 -10.64 9.41 19.77
N GLY A 196 -11.64 8.55 19.94
CA GLY A 196 -12.62 8.24 18.88
C GLY A 196 -12.14 7.24 17.83
N ALA A 197 -11.02 6.55 18.05
CA ALA A 197 -10.64 5.39 17.24
C ALA A 197 -11.78 4.35 17.20
N PRO A 198 -12.16 3.83 16.02
CA PRO A 198 -13.18 2.79 15.90
C PRO A 198 -12.81 1.58 16.75
N ARG A 199 -13.83 0.92 17.33
CA ARG A 199 -13.61 -0.32 18.08
C ARG A 199 -13.61 -1.51 17.13
N PRO A 200 -12.53 -2.29 17.05
CA PRO A 200 -12.53 -3.50 16.25
C PRO A 200 -13.46 -4.56 16.83
N ALA A 201 -14.01 -5.39 15.96
CA ALA A 201 -14.85 -6.53 16.32
C ALA A 201 -14.01 -7.78 16.67
N GLY A 202 -12.81 -7.89 16.09
CA GLY A 202 -11.88 -8.99 16.29
C GLY A 202 -10.54 -8.68 15.61
N GLU A 203 -9.69 -9.69 15.54
CA GLU A 203 -8.45 -9.65 14.76
C GLU A 203 -8.45 -10.76 13.70
N ILE A 204 -7.77 -10.48 12.59
CA ILE A 204 -7.59 -11.39 11.47
C ILE A 204 -6.12 -11.41 11.08
N THR A 205 -5.56 -12.60 10.88
CA THR A 205 -4.24 -12.79 10.32
C THR A 205 -4.37 -13.09 8.83
N MET A 206 -3.63 -12.35 8.03
CA MET A 206 -3.60 -12.45 6.57
C MET A 206 -2.15 -12.67 6.10
N SER A 207 -1.98 -13.43 5.03
CA SER A 207 -0.68 -13.57 4.37
C SER A 207 -0.32 -12.32 3.58
N LEU A 208 0.97 -12.07 3.44
CA LEU A 208 1.55 -10.90 2.78
C LEU A 208 2.32 -11.31 1.54
N PHE A 209 2.74 -10.31 0.76
CA PHE A 209 3.83 -10.43 -0.19
C PHE A 209 4.98 -9.50 0.19
N LEU A 210 6.19 -9.92 -0.16
CA LEU A 210 7.39 -9.12 -0.18
C LEU A 210 7.57 -8.39 -1.51
N GLY A 211 8.18 -7.23 -1.42
CA GLY A 211 8.59 -6.41 -2.55
C GLY A 211 9.71 -5.46 -2.18
N PHE A 212 9.88 -4.44 -3.01
CA PHE A 212 10.88 -3.41 -2.79
C PHE A 212 10.31 -2.02 -3.01
N TRP A 213 10.68 -1.12 -2.11
CA TRP A 213 10.65 0.31 -2.36
C TRP A 213 12.06 0.88 -2.19
N ASN A 214 12.57 1.49 -3.26
CA ASN A 214 13.86 2.18 -3.28
C ASN A 214 14.99 1.39 -2.59
N THR A 215 15.22 0.16 -3.07
CA THR A 215 16.19 -0.85 -2.59
C THR A 215 15.90 -1.48 -1.23
N ASN A 216 15.01 -0.90 -0.44
CA ASN A 216 14.59 -1.49 0.83
C ASN A 216 13.46 -2.49 0.61
N PRO A 217 13.55 -3.69 1.20
CA PRO A 217 12.43 -4.61 1.22
C PRO A 217 11.23 -4.01 1.92
N GLU A 218 10.06 -4.29 1.37
CA GLU A 218 8.77 -3.96 1.97
C GLU A 218 7.87 -5.17 1.98
N ILE A 219 6.84 -5.11 2.81
CA ILE A 219 5.79 -6.12 2.92
C ILE A 219 4.45 -5.43 2.74
N TYR A 220 3.56 -6.04 1.98
CA TYR A 220 2.25 -5.50 1.67
C TYR A 220 1.19 -6.60 1.67
N LEU A 221 -0.06 -6.19 1.91
CA LEU A 221 -1.24 -7.04 1.76
C LEU A 221 -1.60 -7.19 0.29
N HIS A 222 -2.39 -8.20 -0.03
CA HIS A 222 -3.09 -8.36 -1.31
C HIS A 222 -4.57 -8.59 -1.00
N LEU A 223 -5.44 -7.67 -1.44
CA LEU A 223 -6.84 -7.62 -1.00
C LEU A 223 -7.84 -7.62 -2.15
N ASP A 224 -7.63 -6.76 -3.15
CA ASP A 224 -8.56 -6.65 -4.27
C ASP A 224 -7.81 -6.38 -5.57
N ALA A 225 -8.39 -6.75 -6.71
CA ALA A 225 -7.83 -6.42 -8.02
C ALA A 225 -8.94 -6.09 -9.02
N SER A 226 -8.63 -5.28 -10.04
CA SER A 226 -9.60 -4.88 -11.06
C SER A 226 -9.66 -5.82 -12.28
N SER A 227 -8.78 -6.82 -12.34
CA SER A 227 -8.75 -7.80 -13.44
C SER A 227 -8.73 -9.23 -12.91
N PRO A 228 -9.38 -10.19 -13.59
CA PRO A 228 -9.37 -11.60 -13.20
C PRO A 228 -7.95 -12.19 -13.08
N GLU A 229 -7.04 -11.80 -13.98
CA GLU A 229 -5.69 -12.33 -14.03
C GLU A 229 -4.89 -11.91 -12.78
N VAL A 230 -4.97 -10.64 -12.39
CA VAL A 230 -4.31 -10.14 -11.18
C VAL A 230 -4.95 -10.73 -9.93
N ALA A 231 -6.29 -10.77 -9.89
CA ALA A 231 -7.04 -11.36 -8.77
C ALA A 231 -6.60 -12.81 -8.51
N MET A 232 -6.49 -13.61 -9.58
CA MET A 232 -6.07 -15.00 -9.47
C MET A 232 -4.60 -15.16 -9.07
N VAL A 233 -3.68 -14.38 -9.66
CA VAL A 233 -2.24 -14.47 -9.34
C VAL A 233 -2.00 -14.05 -7.89
N GLU A 234 -2.66 -13.01 -7.41
CA GLU A 234 -2.44 -12.48 -6.07
C GLU A 234 -3.26 -13.21 -4.99
N GLY A 235 -4.33 -13.93 -5.35
CA GLY A 235 -5.32 -14.39 -4.36
C GLY A 235 -6.15 -13.23 -3.82
N SER A 236 -6.40 -12.22 -4.65
CA SER A 236 -7.16 -11.01 -4.33
C SER A 236 -8.64 -11.18 -4.71
N THR A 237 -9.51 -10.41 -4.06
CA THR A 237 -10.93 -10.30 -4.47
C THR A 237 -11.04 -9.56 -5.80
N LEU A 238 -11.70 -10.15 -6.80
CA LEU A 238 -11.98 -9.43 -8.04
C LEU A 238 -13.05 -8.35 -7.82
N ALA A 239 -12.67 -7.09 -8.00
CA ALA A 239 -13.50 -5.91 -7.85
C ALA A 239 -13.50 -5.09 -9.16
N ASP A 240 -14.37 -5.45 -10.11
CA ASP A 240 -14.41 -4.83 -11.46
C ASP A 240 -14.56 -3.30 -11.40
N ASN A 241 -15.28 -2.77 -10.41
CA ASN A 241 -15.46 -1.33 -10.25
C ASN A 241 -14.18 -0.58 -9.88
N LEU A 242 -13.18 -1.24 -9.28
CA LEU A 242 -11.91 -0.63 -8.91
C LEU A 242 -11.20 -0.06 -10.14
N ASP A 243 -11.44 -0.62 -11.33
CA ASP A 243 -10.87 -0.15 -12.60
C ASP A 243 -11.26 1.31 -12.94
N PHE A 244 -12.34 1.82 -12.36
CA PHE A 244 -12.79 3.20 -12.56
C PHE A 244 -12.05 4.21 -11.69
N ALA A 245 -11.03 3.80 -10.92
CA ALA A 245 -10.16 4.74 -10.22
C ALA A 245 -9.32 5.51 -11.26
N PRO A 246 -9.31 6.85 -11.27
CA PRO A 246 -8.70 7.63 -12.33
C PRO A 246 -7.16 7.64 -12.24
N GLY A 247 -6.52 7.98 -13.35
CA GLY A 247 -5.08 8.24 -13.40
C GLY A 247 -4.21 7.06 -13.81
N GLN A 248 -4.69 6.23 -14.75
CA GLN A 248 -3.85 5.25 -15.44
C GLN A 248 -2.56 5.91 -15.97
N SER A 249 -1.42 5.26 -15.74
CA SER A 249 -0.08 5.74 -16.10
C SER A 249 0.31 7.10 -15.51
N SER A 250 -0.32 7.52 -14.41
CA SER A 250 -0.08 8.82 -13.78
C SER A 250 0.18 8.69 -12.28
N ASN A 251 1.27 9.30 -11.81
CA ASN A 251 1.56 9.48 -10.39
C ASN A 251 1.26 10.91 -9.90
N ASP A 252 0.33 11.59 -10.56
CA ASP A 252 -0.08 12.95 -10.23
C ASP A 252 -0.91 12.97 -8.92
N PRO A 253 -0.55 13.78 -7.91
CA PRO A 253 -1.24 13.77 -6.62
C PRO A 253 -2.61 14.48 -6.65
N GLU A 254 -2.87 15.32 -7.65
CA GLU A 254 -4.11 16.11 -7.77
C GLU A 254 -5.18 15.39 -8.60
N PHE A 255 -4.78 14.63 -9.63
CA PHE A 255 -5.73 14.04 -10.58
C PHE A 255 -5.72 12.51 -10.62
N SER A 256 -4.67 11.86 -10.15
CA SER A 256 -4.59 10.39 -10.13
C SER A 256 -5.01 9.84 -8.77
N ALA A 257 -5.84 8.81 -8.78
CA ALA A 257 -6.06 7.97 -7.60
C ALA A 257 -5.01 6.85 -7.50
N ARG A 258 -4.23 6.61 -8.57
CA ARG A 258 -3.34 5.45 -8.71
C ARG A 258 -1.87 5.80 -8.48
N SER A 259 -1.09 4.88 -7.94
CA SER A 259 0.38 4.88 -7.96
C SER A 259 0.89 3.65 -8.71
N ALA A 260 2.15 3.59 -9.16
CA ALA A 260 2.61 2.42 -9.91
C ALA A 260 3.18 1.29 -9.04
N ILE A 261 2.85 0.06 -9.40
CA ILE A 261 3.57 -1.16 -8.99
C ILE A 261 4.13 -1.85 -10.24
N ILE A 262 5.34 -2.39 -10.13
CA ILE A 262 6.10 -2.93 -11.25
C ILE A 262 6.47 -4.39 -10.96
N PRO A 263 5.64 -5.35 -11.41
CA PRO A 263 6.02 -6.75 -11.48
C PRO A 263 7.03 -6.99 -12.61
N ILE A 264 8.03 -7.83 -12.33
CA ILE A 264 8.91 -8.38 -13.37
C ILE A 264 8.33 -9.73 -13.79
N GLU A 265 8.11 -9.95 -15.08
CA GLU A 265 7.53 -11.21 -15.58
C GLU A 265 8.53 -12.37 -15.48
N ASN A 266 9.69 -12.22 -16.13
CA ASN A 266 10.67 -13.28 -16.38
C ASN A 266 12.04 -12.98 -15.73
N GLY A 267 12.02 -12.51 -14.48
CA GLY A 267 13.25 -12.30 -13.69
C GLY A 267 14.03 -13.59 -13.44
N GLU A 268 15.10 -13.51 -12.64
CA GLU A 268 15.84 -14.72 -12.28
C GLU A 268 14.96 -15.70 -11.49
N GLU A 269 15.21 -16.98 -11.69
CA GLU A 269 14.43 -18.08 -11.12
C GLU A 269 15.31 -18.95 -10.20
N ALA A 270 14.74 -20.07 -9.76
CA ALA A 270 15.27 -21.06 -8.82
C ALA A 270 15.21 -20.64 -7.34
N ARG A 271 14.66 -21.54 -6.52
CA ARG A 271 14.63 -21.38 -5.06
C ARG A 271 16.06 -21.28 -4.52
N GLY A 272 16.32 -20.27 -3.70
CA GLY A 272 17.65 -20.00 -3.11
C GLY A 272 18.60 -19.19 -3.99
N ASN A 273 18.20 -18.82 -5.22
CA ASN A 273 18.95 -17.84 -6.00
C ASN A 273 18.75 -16.44 -5.37
N PRO A 274 19.81 -15.75 -4.91
CA PRO A 274 19.69 -14.42 -4.30
C PRO A 274 19.23 -13.35 -5.29
N GLU A 275 19.31 -13.60 -6.60
CA GLU A 275 18.79 -12.70 -7.62
C GLU A 275 17.35 -13.03 -8.04
N ARG A 276 16.74 -14.10 -7.50
CA ARG A 276 15.39 -14.53 -7.85
C ARG A 276 14.39 -13.38 -7.77
N GLN A 277 13.57 -13.20 -8.80
CA GLN A 277 12.49 -12.24 -8.84
C GLN A 277 11.46 -12.60 -9.91
N GLY A 278 10.21 -12.22 -9.68
CA GLY A 278 9.23 -12.06 -10.74
C GLY A 278 8.13 -13.12 -10.78
N LEU A 279 7.13 -12.85 -11.60
CA LEU A 279 5.89 -13.61 -11.70
C LEU A 279 6.15 -15.07 -12.08
N ASN A 280 7.06 -15.34 -13.01
CA ASN A 280 7.44 -16.71 -13.39
C ASN A 280 7.92 -17.54 -12.19
N SER A 281 8.77 -16.95 -11.34
CA SER A 281 9.27 -17.63 -10.15
C SER A 281 8.17 -17.86 -9.11
N PHE A 282 7.24 -16.89 -9.00
CA PHE A 282 6.11 -16.95 -8.08
C PHE A 282 5.11 -18.03 -8.46
N VAL A 283 4.65 -18.07 -9.72
CA VAL A 283 3.69 -19.09 -10.18
C VAL A 283 4.29 -20.50 -10.09
N GLN A 284 5.61 -20.63 -10.21
CA GLN A 284 6.35 -21.89 -10.00
C GLN A 284 6.61 -22.22 -8.53
N GLN A 285 6.02 -21.46 -7.60
CA GLN A 285 6.15 -21.68 -6.15
C GLN A 285 7.61 -21.64 -5.68
N GLN A 286 8.43 -20.79 -6.30
CA GLN A 286 9.82 -20.58 -5.90
C GLN A 286 9.91 -19.51 -4.79
N GLY A 287 8.79 -18.81 -4.49
CA GLY A 287 8.54 -17.80 -3.43
C GLY A 287 7.97 -16.49 -4.02
N ASP A 288 7.99 -15.39 -3.29
CA ASP A 288 7.28 -14.14 -3.64
C ASP A 288 7.68 -13.48 -4.98
N PRO A 289 6.76 -12.68 -5.59
CA PRO A 289 7.02 -12.02 -6.86
C PRO A 289 8.07 -10.90 -6.76
N LEU A 290 8.26 -10.33 -5.56
CA LEU A 290 9.21 -9.26 -5.26
C LEU A 290 9.00 -8.02 -6.16
N ASN A 291 7.75 -7.59 -6.26
CA ASN A 291 7.34 -6.41 -7.03
C ASN A 291 7.99 -5.12 -6.50
N ILE A 292 8.11 -4.12 -7.37
CA ILE A 292 8.69 -2.83 -7.00
C ILE A 292 7.57 -1.78 -6.95
N THR A 293 7.42 -1.06 -5.84
CA THR A 293 6.46 0.05 -5.75
C THR A 293 7.13 1.39 -6.05
N GLN A 294 6.36 2.30 -6.65
CA GLN A 294 6.85 3.64 -6.96
C GLN A 294 6.86 4.57 -5.75
N THR A 295 5.93 4.38 -4.82
CA THR A 295 5.66 5.30 -3.70
C THR A 295 5.56 4.52 -2.40
N PHE A 296 5.76 5.17 -1.26
CA PHE A 296 5.64 4.53 0.07
C PHE A 296 4.84 5.42 1.03
N PRO A 297 4.03 4.87 1.95
CA PRO A 297 3.26 5.66 2.91
C PRO A 297 4.09 6.66 3.69
N GLY A 298 3.59 7.89 3.86
CA GLY A 298 4.27 8.93 4.64
C GLY A 298 5.54 9.51 3.98
N ARG A 299 5.81 9.17 2.72
CA ARG A 299 6.91 9.72 1.91
C ARG A 299 6.36 10.42 0.66
N GLN A 300 7.21 11.24 0.03
CA GLN A 300 7.00 11.81 -1.32
C GLN A 300 5.71 12.63 -1.50
N ASP A 301 5.54 13.72 -0.76
CA ASP A 301 4.55 14.78 -1.03
C ASP A 301 3.12 14.27 -1.36
N GLU A 302 2.58 13.39 -0.52
CA GLU A 302 1.23 12.83 -0.65
C GLU A 302 0.97 11.97 -1.90
N ARG A 303 2.04 11.44 -2.53
CA ARG A 303 1.91 10.61 -3.74
C ARG A 303 1.53 9.15 -3.49
N TYR A 304 1.56 8.69 -2.24
CA TYR A 304 1.17 7.32 -1.91
C TYR A 304 -0.31 7.03 -2.25
N SER A 305 -0.54 5.86 -2.82
CA SER A 305 -1.85 5.23 -2.97
C SER A 305 -1.69 3.73 -3.00
N ASN A 306 -2.57 3.01 -2.31
CA ASN A 306 -2.70 1.55 -2.37
C ASN A 306 -3.38 1.06 -3.66
N VAL A 307 -3.95 1.95 -4.46
CA VAL A 307 -4.52 1.66 -5.78
C VAL A 307 -3.38 1.59 -6.78
N TRP A 308 -2.76 0.42 -6.93
CA TRP A 308 -1.58 0.27 -7.76
C TRP A 308 -1.91 0.01 -9.22
N ASP A 309 -1.53 0.92 -10.11
CA ASP A 309 -1.54 0.74 -11.55
C ASP A 309 -0.37 -0.15 -11.98
N ILE A 310 -0.67 -1.29 -12.60
CA ILE A 310 0.35 -2.30 -12.90
C ILE A 310 1.13 -1.92 -14.17
N HIS A 311 2.46 -1.87 -14.02
CA HIS A 311 3.41 -1.55 -15.08
C HIS A 311 4.36 -2.72 -15.31
N GLN A 312 3.83 -3.87 -15.70
CA GLN A 312 4.61 -5.10 -15.85
C GLN A 312 5.69 -4.95 -16.94
N VAL A 313 6.88 -5.47 -16.64
CA VAL A 313 8.04 -5.49 -17.54
C VAL A 313 8.59 -6.89 -17.68
N ARG A 314 9.35 -7.11 -18.75
CA ARG A 314 10.13 -8.33 -18.97
C ARG A 314 11.54 -8.00 -19.44
N TRP A 315 12.51 -8.80 -19.01
CA TRP A 315 13.84 -8.84 -19.59
C TRP A 315 13.76 -9.30 -21.04
N THR A 316 14.56 -8.67 -21.91
CA THR A 316 14.69 -9.05 -23.31
C THR A 316 15.57 -10.28 -23.46
N GLU A 317 15.34 -11.06 -24.52
CA GLU A 317 16.18 -12.23 -24.82
C GLU A 317 17.65 -11.85 -25.03
N ALA A 318 17.92 -10.66 -25.56
CA ALA A 318 19.29 -10.16 -25.75
C ALA A 318 19.98 -9.91 -24.40
N ALA A 319 19.30 -9.28 -23.45
CA ALA A 319 19.83 -9.06 -22.10
C ALA A 319 20.03 -10.38 -21.34
N ILE A 320 19.10 -11.33 -21.48
CA ILE A 320 19.22 -12.67 -20.90
C ILE A 320 20.43 -13.40 -21.49
N ALA A 321 20.58 -13.42 -22.82
CA ALA A 321 21.71 -14.06 -23.48
C ALA A 321 23.07 -13.41 -23.13
N ALA A 322 23.06 -12.12 -22.80
CA ALA A 322 24.23 -11.38 -22.34
C ALA A 322 24.53 -11.57 -20.83
N GLY A 323 23.64 -12.22 -20.07
CA GLY A 323 23.80 -12.42 -18.63
C GLY A 323 23.51 -11.17 -17.78
N GLU A 324 22.75 -10.21 -18.31
CA GLU A 324 22.42 -8.94 -17.63
C GLU A 324 21.24 -9.07 -16.64
N ARG A 325 20.46 -10.15 -16.77
CA ARG A 325 19.27 -10.40 -15.97
C ARG A 325 19.65 -10.58 -14.49
N ARG A 326 19.06 -9.75 -13.65
CA ARG A 326 19.28 -9.72 -12.19
C ARG A 326 18.07 -9.15 -11.46
N ARG A 327 18.08 -9.16 -10.14
CA ARG A 327 17.03 -8.56 -9.33
C ARG A 327 17.06 -7.03 -9.44
N LEU A 328 15.92 -6.46 -9.79
CA LEU A 328 15.69 -5.02 -9.74
C LEU A 328 14.99 -4.68 -8.41
N LYS A 329 15.41 -3.58 -7.76
CA LYS A 329 14.92 -3.23 -6.41
C LYS A 329 14.39 -1.79 -6.31
N SER A 330 14.47 -0.99 -7.37
CA SER A 330 14.02 0.39 -7.33
C SER A 330 13.46 0.87 -8.68
N PRO A 331 12.57 1.88 -8.67
CA PRO A 331 12.15 2.54 -9.91
C PRO A 331 13.32 3.11 -10.72
N SER A 332 14.37 3.58 -10.04
CA SER A 332 15.58 4.11 -10.69
C SER A 332 16.31 3.05 -11.51
N ASP A 333 16.51 1.85 -10.93
CA ASP A 333 17.16 0.73 -11.62
C ASP A 333 16.32 0.28 -12.82
N LEU A 334 15.02 0.12 -12.63
CA LEU A 334 14.04 -0.18 -13.68
C LEU A 334 14.13 0.80 -14.85
N ILE A 335 14.13 2.11 -14.56
CA ILE A 335 14.17 3.15 -15.59
C ILE A 335 15.48 3.07 -16.40
N ASN A 336 16.61 2.77 -15.75
CA ASN A 336 17.89 2.63 -16.44
C ASN A 336 17.88 1.41 -17.36
N GLU A 337 17.48 0.24 -16.87
CA GLU A 337 17.36 -0.98 -17.69
C GLU A 337 16.40 -0.82 -18.86
N PHE A 338 15.30 -0.08 -18.66
CA PHE A 338 14.35 0.20 -19.73
C PHE A 338 14.93 1.10 -20.81
N ARG A 339 15.69 2.14 -20.42
CA ARG A 339 16.37 3.04 -21.36
C ARG A 339 17.49 2.35 -22.14
N ASP A 340 18.17 1.41 -21.50
CA ASP A 340 19.23 0.62 -22.11
C ASP A 340 18.68 -0.48 -23.04
N GLY A 341 17.36 -0.69 -23.06
CA GLY A 341 16.69 -1.71 -23.88
C GLY A 341 16.81 -3.13 -23.32
N ASN A 342 17.26 -3.27 -22.08
CA ASN A 342 17.42 -4.56 -21.42
C ASN A 342 16.08 -5.12 -20.93
N ILE A 343 15.13 -4.24 -20.57
CA ILE A 343 13.75 -4.61 -20.27
C ILE A 343 12.77 -3.86 -21.18
N VAL A 344 11.60 -4.46 -21.40
CA VAL A 344 10.49 -3.88 -22.17
C VAL A 344 9.19 -3.98 -21.39
N SER A 345 8.27 -3.04 -21.63
CA SER A 345 6.92 -3.12 -21.08
C SER A 345 6.13 -4.24 -21.74
N THR A 346 5.32 -4.95 -20.94
CA THR A 346 4.34 -5.91 -21.48
C THR A 346 2.94 -5.27 -21.57
N GLY A 347 2.71 -4.18 -20.84
CA GLY A 347 1.50 -3.37 -20.94
C GLY A 347 1.40 -2.58 -22.26
N THR A 348 0.18 -2.43 -22.76
CA THR A 348 -0.14 -1.70 -24.00
C THR A 348 -0.75 -0.32 -23.75
N GLY A 349 -0.92 0.09 -22.48
CA GLY A 349 -1.49 1.36 -22.09
C GLY A 349 -0.57 2.56 -22.37
N PRO A 350 -0.98 3.75 -21.89
CA PRO A 350 -0.17 4.97 -22.03
C PRO A 350 1.20 4.80 -21.35
N PRO A 351 2.27 5.42 -21.90
CA PRO A 351 3.56 5.45 -21.23
C PRO A 351 3.46 6.29 -19.95
N ASN A 352 4.07 5.82 -18.87
CA ASN A 352 4.14 6.55 -17.62
C ASN A 352 5.42 7.41 -17.57
N PRO A 353 5.34 8.75 -17.63
CA PRO A 353 6.52 9.61 -17.66
C PRO A 353 7.37 9.49 -16.39
N SER A 354 6.74 9.21 -15.25
CA SER A 354 7.42 9.04 -13.96
C SER A 354 8.16 7.71 -13.83
N LEU A 355 7.96 6.79 -14.78
CA LEU A 355 8.67 5.51 -14.92
C LEU A 355 9.46 5.43 -16.23
N GLY A 356 9.94 6.57 -16.75
CA GLY A 356 10.80 6.57 -17.94
C GLY A 356 10.10 6.12 -19.23
N GLY A 357 8.76 6.05 -19.23
CA GLY A 357 7.96 5.63 -20.38
C GLY A 357 7.47 4.18 -20.33
N ILE A 358 7.76 3.42 -19.26
CA ILE A 358 7.17 2.10 -19.04
C ILE A 358 5.64 2.21 -19.08
N ARG A 359 4.98 1.28 -19.77
CA ARG A 359 3.54 1.33 -20.03
C ARG A 359 2.74 0.55 -18.98
N SER A 360 1.63 1.15 -18.56
CA SER A 360 0.61 0.47 -17.76
C SER A 360 -0.07 -0.65 -18.57
N ASN A 361 -0.48 -1.73 -17.91
CA ASN A 361 -1.39 -2.71 -18.49
C ASN A 361 -2.88 -2.37 -18.24
N GLY A 362 -3.15 -1.33 -17.45
CA GLY A 362 -4.48 -0.82 -17.10
C GLY A 362 -5.11 -1.44 -15.87
N ALA A 363 -4.68 -2.64 -15.48
CA ALA A 363 -5.19 -3.32 -14.30
C ALA A 363 -4.69 -2.67 -13.00
N ILE A 364 -5.50 -2.78 -11.97
CA ILE A 364 -5.21 -2.31 -10.63
C ILE A 364 -5.04 -3.50 -9.69
N SER A 365 -4.02 -3.40 -8.84
CA SER A 365 -3.89 -4.21 -7.62
C SER A 365 -4.06 -3.31 -6.39
N ASN A 366 -4.93 -3.72 -5.45
CA ASN A 366 -5.11 -3.10 -4.14
C ASN A 366 -4.19 -3.80 -3.14
N CYS A 367 -2.97 -3.30 -3.01
CA CYS A 367 -1.94 -3.88 -2.15
C CYS A 367 -1.42 -2.90 -1.08
N PRO A 368 -2.16 -2.69 0.02
CA PRO A 368 -1.74 -1.78 1.09
C PRO A 368 -0.36 -2.13 1.65
N VAL A 369 0.53 -1.14 1.71
CA VAL A 369 1.86 -1.30 2.29
C VAL A 369 1.77 -1.38 3.81
N VAL A 370 2.37 -2.42 4.39
CA VAL A 370 2.30 -2.71 5.81
C VAL A 370 3.54 -2.20 6.51
N ALA A 371 4.72 -2.59 5.99
CA ALA A 371 5.97 -2.23 6.61
C ALA A 371 7.14 -2.16 5.64
N GLN A 372 8.14 -1.37 6.00
CA GLN A 372 9.48 -1.44 5.42
C GLN A 372 10.40 -2.23 6.36
N LEU A 373 11.25 -3.06 5.78
CA LEU A 373 12.20 -3.93 6.47
C LEU A 373 13.65 -3.62 6.06
N PRO A 374 14.25 -2.49 6.51
CA PRO A 374 15.64 -2.17 6.22
C PRO A 374 16.59 -3.29 6.67
N GLY A 375 17.58 -3.62 5.83
CA GLY A 375 18.64 -4.55 6.18
C GLY A 375 18.28 -6.04 6.15
N VAL A 376 17.14 -6.43 5.59
CA VAL A 376 16.75 -7.84 5.46
C VAL A 376 16.71 -8.25 3.98
N ASP A 377 17.72 -8.96 3.45
CA ASP A 377 17.59 -9.47 2.08
C ASP A 377 16.59 -10.63 2.03
N PRO A 378 15.55 -10.58 1.17
CA PRO A 378 14.64 -11.71 0.99
C PRO A 378 15.34 -13.03 0.62
N GLY A 379 16.52 -12.99 -0.01
CA GLY A 379 17.30 -14.17 -0.37
C GLY A 379 18.04 -14.85 0.79
N GLU A 380 18.22 -14.18 1.94
CA GLU A 380 18.87 -14.73 3.13
C GLU A 380 17.87 -15.32 4.13
N ARG A 381 16.58 -14.99 4.00
CA ARG A 381 15.54 -15.63 4.79
C ARG A 381 15.34 -17.05 4.25
N GLY A 382 15.70 -18.04 5.07
CA GLY A 382 15.20 -19.40 4.87
C GLY A 382 13.67 -19.33 4.88
N GLU A 383 13.06 -19.32 3.71
CA GLU A 383 11.61 -19.21 3.55
C GLU A 383 10.92 -20.33 4.33
N PRO A 384 9.73 -20.08 4.92
CA PRO A 384 8.93 -21.13 5.53
C PRO A 384 8.71 -22.24 4.50
N GLY A 385 9.10 -23.47 4.86
CA GLY A 385 8.96 -24.63 4.00
C GLY A 385 7.51 -24.78 3.55
N THR A 386 7.34 -24.99 2.24
CA THR A 386 6.21 -25.66 1.58
C THR A 386 4.81 -25.26 2.08
N ARG A 387 4.11 -24.43 1.30
CA ARG A 387 2.64 -24.52 1.21
C ARG A 387 2.26 -25.62 0.23
#